data_AF-A0A4Q0I7N4-F1
#
_entry.id   AF-A0A4Q0I7N4-F1
#
_cell.length_a   1.000
_cell.length_b   1.000
_cell.length_c   1.000
_cell.angle_alpha   90.00
_cell.angle_beta   90.00
_cell.angle_gamma   90.00
#
_symmetry.space_group_name_H-M   'P 1'
#
loop_
_entity.id
_entity.type
_entity.pdbx_description
1 polymer ?
#
loop_
_entity_poly.entity_id
_entity_poly.type
_entity_poly.pdbx_seq_one_letter_code
_entity_poly.pdbx_strand_id
1 'polypeptide(L)'
;MNEVHMMKKWLCVLVVVVLASTCFMAYAAETNQWTALKATFKVFVKGEEFQSQDPIVAINGRTYLPLKAIGDVLGVDVIWNEELRRVEVAMTGNESGREMDVVIGGIKAKPGDTVEIPVRFENIPTQGIQTLNFSLHYDSKVMEVLKVEPGSIVTDPKNNFDYNVVYEDSEILMIFDDDKQKGEGLIKTDGDFAKLTVKIKSDVFSGSGASRKFSLIAFGDINFCDYDLNPIFCELKDGKVEIVE
;
A
#
# COMPACT_ATOMS: atom_id res chain seq x y z
N MET A 1 -65.27 48.15 -31.23
CA MET A 1 -64.54 46.89 -31.51
C MET A 1 -63.10 46.85 -31.00
N ASN A 2 -62.62 47.88 -30.26
CA ASN A 2 -61.21 47.96 -29.84
C ASN A 2 -60.96 47.50 -28.40
N GLU A 3 -61.93 47.61 -27.48
CA GLU A 3 -61.71 47.25 -26.07
C GLU A 3 -61.62 45.74 -25.82
N VAL A 4 -62.50 44.94 -26.43
CA VAL A 4 -62.47 43.47 -26.31
C VAL A 4 -61.17 42.89 -26.87
N HIS A 5 -60.64 43.48 -27.94
CA HIS A 5 -59.37 43.08 -28.54
C HIS A 5 -58.18 43.50 -27.66
N MET A 6 -58.27 44.64 -26.98
CA MET A 6 -57.29 45.07 -25.98
C MET A 6 -57.30 44.11 -24.78
N MET A 7 -58.47 43.80 -24.22
CA MET A 7 -58.61 42.96 -23.02
C MET A 7 -58.10 41.53 -23.23
N LYS A 8 -58.24 40.95 -24.43
CA LYS A 8 -57.67 39.64 -24.78
C LYS A 8 -56.14 39.65 -24.85
N LYS A 9 -55.52 40.74 -25.33
CA LYS A 9 -54.06 40.88 -25.34
C LYS A 9 -53.49 40.93 -23.93
N TRP A 10 -54.12 41.68 -23.03
CA TRP A 10 -53.72 41.76 -21.63
C TRP A 10 -53.92 40.43 -20.89
N LEU A 11 -55.00 39.69 -21.19
CA LEU A 11 -55.23 38.35 -20.62
C LEU A 11 -54.17 37.33 -21.08
N CYS A 12 -53.77 37.35 -22.35
CA CYS A 12 -52.71 36.49 -22.86
C CYS A 12 -51.34 36.81 -22.24
N VAL A 13 -51.03 38.10 -22.05
CA VAL A 13 -49.78 38.51 -21.36
C VAL A 13 -49.76 38.02 -19.92
N LEU A 14 -50.89 38.11 -19.21
CA LEU A 14 -51.00 37.66 -17.82
C LEU A 14 -50.83 36.13 -17.71
N VAL A 15 -51.42 35.37 -18.63
CA VAL A 15 -51.27 33.90 -18.68
C VAL A 15 -49.84 33.47 -19.02
N VAL A 16 -49.15 34.19 -19.92
CA VAL A 16 -47.75 33.90 -20.26
C VAL A 16 -46.81 34.23 -19.10
N VAL A 17 -47.06 35.30 -18.35
CA VAL A 17 -46.27 35.66 -17.16
C VAL A 17 -46.45 34.63 -16.04
N VAL A 18 -47.68 34.14 -15.82
CA VAL A 18 -47.94 33.10 -14.82
C VAL A 18 -47.31 31.76 -15.24
N LEU A 19 -47.39 31.38 -16.52
CA LEU A 19 -46.74 30.17 -17.05
C LEU A 19 -45.20 30.26 -17.02
N ALA A 20 -44.62 31.44 -17.23
CA ALA A 20 -43.18 31.65 -17.11
C ALA A 20 -42.71 31.60 -15.64
N SER A 21 -43.57 31.97 -14.68
CA SER A 21 -43.25 31.93 -13.25
C SER A 21 -43.17 30.51 -12.66
N THR A 22 -43.83 29.53 -13.27
CA THR A 22 -43.87 28.15 -12.74
C THR A 22 -42.69 27.27 -13.14
N CYS A 23 -41.73 27.78 -13.95
CA CYS A 23 -40.65 26.95 -14.49
C CYS A 23 -39.29 27.08 -13.77
N PHE A 24 -39.18 27.85 -12.68
CA PHE A 24 -37.99 27.84 -11.83
C PHE A 24 -38.06 26.70 -10.80
N MET A 25 -38.02 25.44 -11.26
CA MET A 25 -37.57 24.36 -10.37
C MET A 25 -36.05 24.41 -10.30
N ALA A 26 -35.54 25.15 -9.33
CA ALA A 26 -34.14 25.04 -8.94
C ALA A 26 -33.95 23.63 -8.38
N TYR A 27 -33.23 22.78 -9.10
CA TYR A 27 -32.69 21.55 -8.55
C TYR A 27 -31.66 21.96 -7.50
N ALA A 28 -32.05 21.98 -6.22
CA ALA A 28 -31.10 22.00 -5.14
C ALA A 28 -30.37 20.65 -5.18
N ALA A 29 -29.11 20.65 -5.65
CA ALA A 29 -28.25 19.51 -5.47
C ALA A 29 -28.17 19.22 -3.97
N GLU A 30 -28.57 18.02 -3.54
CA GLU A 30 -28.39 17.59 -2.16
C GLU A 30 -26.89 17.66 -1.83
N THR A 31 -26.51 18.66 -1.06
CA THR A 31 -25.16 18.73 -0.51
C THR A 31 -25.09 17.69 0.60
N ASN A 32 -24.30 16.63 0.39
CA ASN A 32 -23.90 15.70 1.46
C ASN A 32 -23.07 16.47 2.50
N GLN A 33 -23.75 17.18 3.40
CA GLN A 33 -23.13 17.87 4.52
C GLN A 33 -22.85 16.84 5.62
N TRP A 34 -21.60 16.83 6.09
CA TRP A 34 -21.18 16.03 7.22
C TRP A 34 -20.71 16.96 8.34
N THR A 35 -20.99 16.58 9.58
CA THR A 35 -20.56 17.33 10.76
C THR A 35 -19.21 16.81 11.22
N ALA A 36 -18.21 17.69 11.30
CA ALA A 36 -16.93 17.40 11.91
C ALA A 36 -16.98 17.79 13.40
N LEU A 37 -16.75 16.83 14.28
CA LEU A 37 -16.62 17.09 15.72
C LEU A 37 -15.15 17.06 16.09
N LYS A 38 -14.68 18.02 16.90
CA LYS A 38 -13.34 17.95 17.47
C LYS A 38 -13.25 16.73 18.37
N ALA A 39 -12.24 15.88 18.17
CA ALA A 39 -12.02 14.72 19.01
C ALA A 39 -11.70 15.15 20.46
N THR A 40 -12.35 14.49 21.43
CA THR A 40 -12.15 14.73 22.88
C THR A 40 -11.37 13.60 23.56
N PHE A 41 -11.03 12.55 22.82
CA PHE A 41 -10.23 11.42 23.28
C PHE A 41 -8.75 11.65 22.95
N LYS A 42 -7.88 10.97 23.71
CA LYS A 42 -6.44 10.99 23.48
C LYS A 42 -6.07 10.05 22.33
N VAL A 43 -5.12 10.47 21.52
CA VAL A 43 -4.51 9.65 20.47
C VAL A 43 -3.09 9.37 20.89
N PHE A 44 -2.64 8.12 20.73
CA PHE A 44 -1.27 7.72 21.02
C PHE A 44 -0.62 7.21 19.74
N VAL A 45 0.61 7.62 19.47
CA VAL A 45 1.42 7.15 18.34
C VAL A 45 2.74 6.66 18.93
N LYS A 46 3.14 5.42 18.61
CA LYS A 46 4.34 4.76 19.18
C LYS A 46 4.38 4.76 20.72
N GLY A 47 3.21 4.68 21.36
CA GLY A 47 3.08 4.65 22.83
C GLY A 47 3.12 6.02 23.52
N GLU A 48 3.37 7.10 22.78
CA GLU A 48 3.38 8.46 23.30
C GLU A 48 2.08 9.21 22.94
N GLU A 49 1.62 10.10 23.83
CA GLU A 49 0.41 10.90 23.59
C GLU A 49 0.66 11.88 22.43
N PHE A 50 -0.06 11.70 21.33
CA PHE A 50 0.05 12.52 20.13
C PHE A 50 -0.73 13.83 20.31
N GLN A 51 0.02 14.92 20.31
CA GLN A 51 -0.50 16.28 20.32
C GLN A 51 -0.25 16.90 18.94
N SER A 52 -1.32 17.33 18.28
CA SER A 52 -1.23 18.02 16.99
C SER A 52 -1.71 19.45 17.13
N GLN A 53 -1.04 20.37 16.44
CA GLN A 53 -1.53 21.75 16.29
C GLN A 53 -2.82 21.77 15.46
N ASP A 54 -2.92 20.88 14.48
CA ASP A 54 -4.09 20.72 13.63
C ASP A 54 -5.17 19.87 14.32
N PRO A 55 -6.46 20.18 14.12
CA PRO A 55 -7.53 19.51 14.83
C PRO A 55 -7.68 18.06 14.36
N ILE A 56 -7.72 17.14 15.34
CA ILE A 56 -8.22 15.78 15.13
C ILE A 56 -9.74 15.85 15.10
N VAL A 57 -10.35 15.32 14.04
CA VAL A 57 -11.80 15.42 13.82
C VAL A 57 -12.45 14.05 13.71
N ALA A 58 -13.66 13.93 14.23
CA ALA A 58 -14.53 12.78 14.06
C ALA A 58 -15.65 13.13 13.09
N ILE A 59 -15.78 12.35 12.02
CA ILE A 59 -16.80 12.50 10.99
C ILE A 59 -17.48 11.15 10.82
N ASN A 60 -18.81 11.09 11.01
CA ASN A 60 -19.60 9.87 10.88
C ASN A 60 -19.03 8.67 11.66
N GLY A 61 -18.55 8.91 12.88
CA GLY A 61 -17.97 7.88 13.75
C GLY A 61 -16.56 7.42 13.37
N ARG A 62 -15.91 8.07 12.38
CA ARG A 62 -14.52 7.82 11.99
C ARG A 62 -13.64 8.98 12.42
N THR A 63 -12.47 8.66 12.96
CA THR A 63 -11.45 9.64 13.34
C THR A 63 -10.56 9.93 12.15
N TYR A 64 -10.33 11.21 11.87
CA TYR A 64 -9.42 11.71 10.85
C TYR A 64 -8.30 12.47 11.53
N LEU A 65 -7.07 12.07 11.20
CA LEU A 65 -5.85 12.67 11.71
C LEU A 65 -5.20 13.53 10.62
N PRO A 66 -4.53 14.64 10.97
CA PRO A 66 -3.79 15.44 10.02
C PRO A 66 -2.66 14.61 9.41
N LEU A 67 -2.75 14.34 8.10
CA LEU A 67 -1.84 13.45 7.38
C LEU A 67 -0.36 13.84 7.56
N LYS A 68 -0.04 15.13 7.43
CA LYS A 68 1.33 15.64 7.57
C LYS A 68 1.88 15.44 8.99
N ALA A 69 1.09 15.78 10.01
CA ALA A 69 1.51 15.62 11.41
C ALA A 69 1.73 14.15 11.78
N ILE A 70 0.92 13.24 11.22
CA ILE A 70 1.14 11.80 11.39
C ILE A 70 2.39 11.34 10.64
N GLY A 71 2.61 11.83 9.42
CA GLY A 71 3.85 11.57 8.67
C GLY A 71 5.09 11.95 9.48
N ASP A 72 5.12 13.15 10.06
CA ASP A 72 6.27 13.63 10.83
C ASP A 72 6.58 12.75 12.06
N VAL A 73 5.56 12.25 12.76
CA VAL A 73 5.74 11.36 13.93
C VAL A 73 6.13 9.94 13.52
N LEU A 74 5.61 9.46 12.39
CA LEU A 74 5.90 8.14 11.88
C LEU A 74 7.24 8.07 11.14
N GLY A 75 7.79 9.20 10.68
CA GLY A 75 8.97 9.26 9.81
C GLY A 75 8.62 9.02 8.34
N VAL A 76 7.40 9.35 7.94
CA VAL A 76 6.91 9.24 6.55
C VAL A 76 6.88 10.64 5.94
N ASP A 77 7.51 10.83 4.79
CA ASP A 77 7.40 12.11 4.10
C ASP A 77 6.04 12.23 3.41
N VAL A 78 5.46 13.41 3.60
CA VAL A 78 4.22 13.83 2.96
C VAL A 78 4.56 15.07 2.16
N ILE A 79 4.64 14.92 0.83
CA ILE A 79 5.15 15.93 -0.11
C ILE A 79 4.00 16.37 -1.02
N TRP A 80 3.94 17.66 -1.34
CA TRP A 80 3.07 18.16 -2.40
C TRP A 80 3.83 18.08 -3.73
N ASN A 81 3.36 17.24 -4.65
CA ASN A 81 3.86 17.21 -6.02
C ASN A 81 3.10 18.23 -6.86
N GLU A 82 3.77 19.33 -7.21
CA GLU A 82 3.15 20.44 -7.91
C GLU A 82 2.82 20.14 -9.37
N GLU A 83 3.67 19.37 -10.06
CA GLU A 83 3.48 18.99 -11.46
C GLU A 83 2.24 18.10 -11.63
N LEU A 84 2.08 17.09 -10.76
CA LEU A 84 0.97 16.15 -10.80
C LEU A 84 -0.25 16.63 -10.00
N ARG A 85 -0.12 17.75 -9.27
CA ARG A 85 -1.15 18.34 -8.41
C ARG A 85 -1.73 17.34 -7.40
N ARG A 86 -0.85 16.58 -6.75
CA ARG A 86 -1.24 15.54 -5.79
C ARG A 86 -0.37 15.55 -4.55
N VAL A 87 -0.89 14.99 -3.47
CA VAL A 87 -0.11 14.67 -2.27
C VAL A 87 0.55 13.30 -2.48
N GLU A 88 1.84 13.23 -2.23
CA GLU A 88 2.63 12.00 -2.25
C GLU A 88 3.00 11.65 -0.81
N VAL A 89 2.77 10.38 -0.46
CA VAL A 89 3.07 9.83 0.87
C VAL A 89 3.98 8.64 0.62
N ALA A 90 5.22 8.75 1.05
CA ALA A 90 6.21 7.72 0.85
C ALA A 90 7.09 7.59 2.09
N MET A 91 7.48 6.35 2.39
CA MET A 91 8.58 6.08 3.31
C MET A 91 9.88 6.39 2.56
N THR A 92 10.19 7.67 2.37
CA THR A 92 11.47 8.09 1.80
C THR A 92 12.51 8.04 2.91
N GLY A 93 13.22 6.90 2.99
CA GLY A 93 14.66 7.03 3.16
C GLY A 93 15.14 7.82 1.93
N ASN A 94 15.64 9.04 2.16
CA ASN A 94 16.22 9.95 1.16
C ASN A 94 16.44 9.34 -0.24
N GLU A 95 15.88 9.93 -1.28
CA GLU A 95 16.17 9.55 -2.68
C GLU A 95 17.67 9.71 -3.05
N SER A 96 18.48 10.29 -2.16
CA SER A 96 19.95 10.37 -2.22
C SER A 96 20.70 9.27 -1.44
N GLY A 97 20.02 8.23 -0.96
CA GLY A 97 20.61 7.09 -0.23
C GLY A 97 20.18 5.71 -0.72
N ARG A 98 19.37 5.62 -1.78
CA ARG A 98 18.94 4.33 -2.35
C ARG A 98 20.11 3.63 -3.03
N GLU A 99 20.39 2.42 -2.57
CA GLU A 99 21.54 1.64 -3.02
C GLU A 99 21.13 0.43 -3.84
N MET A 100 19.99 -0.20 -3.55
CA MET A 100 19.52 -1.40 -4.26
C MET A 100 18.00 -1.55 -4.25
N ASP A 101 17.49 -2.55 -4.97
CA ASP A 101 16.07 -2.88 -5.02
C ASP A 101 15.82 -4.30 -4.48
N VAL A 102 14.70 -4.46 -3.76
CA VAL A 102 14.18 -5.77 -3.35
C VAL A 102 12.81 -5.98 -3.98
N VAL A 103 12.70 -7.01 -4.81
CA VAL A 103 11.58 -7.22 -5.73
C VAL A 103 10.94 -8.57 -5.49
N ILE A 104 9.64 -8.61 -5.23
CA ILE A 104 8.88 -9.85 -5.17
C ILE A 104 8.24 -10.10 -6.53
N GLY A 105 8.50 -11.27 -7.11
CA GLY A 105 8.00 -11.65 -8.43
C GLY A 105 6.46 -11.66 -8.49
N GLY A 106 5.89 -10.99 -9.49
CA GLY A 106 4.48 -11.13 -9.82
C GLY A 106 4.21 -12.44 -10.56
N ILE A 107 3.14 -13.15 -10.20
CA ILE A 107 2.75 -14.40 -10.87
C ILE A 107 1.27 -14.41 -11.26
N LYS A 108 0.93 -15.31 -12.19
CA LYS A 108 -0.46 -15.68 -12.49
C LYS A 108 -0.67 -17.13 -12.14
N ALA A 109 -1.78 -17.45 -11.46
CA ALA A 109 -2.11 -18.79 -11.01
C ALA A 109 -3.62 -19.05 -11.07
N LYS A 110 -4.00 -20.31 -10.88
CA LYS A 110 -5.37 -20.77 -10.71
C LYS A 110 -5.64 -21.27 -9.29
N PRO A 111 -6.92 -21.33 -8.86
CA PRO A 111 -7.27 -21.97 -7.60
C PRO A 111 -6.74 -23.40 -7.53
N GLY A 112 -6.05 -23.74 -6.44
CA GLY A 112 -5.44 -25.05 -6.26
C GLY A 112 -4.05 -25.21 -6.88
N ASP A 113 -3.51 -24.22 -7.60
CA ASP A 113 -2.12 -24.30 -8.11
C ASP A 113 -1.10 -24.23 -6.97
N THR A 114 0.03 -24.91 -7.15
CA THR A 114 1.24 -24.68 -6.37
C THR A 114 2.22 -23.93 -7.27
N VAL A 115 2.65 -22.75 -6.85
CA VAL A 115 3.51 -21.86 -7.66
C VAL A 115 4.73 -21.40 -6.88
N GLU A 116 5.78 -21.03 -7.62
CA GLU A 116 7.01 -20.47 -7.07
C GLU A 116 7.04 -18.96 -7.29
N ILE A 117 7.33 -18.21 -6.23
CA ILE A 117 7.44 -16.75 -6.24
C ILE A 117 8.88 -16.37 -5.86
N PRO A 118 9.69 -15.81 -6.78
CA PRO A 118 11.04 -15.40 -6.48
C PRO A 118 11.05 -14.08 -5.71
N VAL A 119 11.97 -13.95 -4.75
CA VAL A 119 12.36 -12.69 -4.12
C VAL A 119 13.74 -12.34 -4.64
N ARG A 120 13.86 -11.21 -5.33
CA ARG A 120 15.04 -10.79 -6.09
C ARG A 120 15.68 -9.55 -5.53
N PHE A 121 17.00 -9.52 -5.57
CA PHE A 121 17.79 -8.33 -5.31
C PHE A 121 18.36 -7.82 -6.64
N GLU A 122 18.22 -6.52 -6.90
CA GLU A 122 18.72 -5.85 -8.10
C GLU A 122 19.57 -4.64 -7.69
N ASN A 123 20.57 -4.31 -8.50
CA ASN A 123 21.51 -3.22 -8.24
C ASN A 123 22.26 -3.37 -6.90
N ILE A 124 22.72 -4.58 -6.55
CA ILE A 124 23.41 -4.81 -5.28
C ILE A 124 24.71 -3.98 -5.21
N PRO A 125 25.00 -3.27 -4.10
CA PRO A 125 26.19 -2.44 -3.98
C PRO A 125 27.46 -3.26 -4.06
N THR A 126 28.51 -2.69 -4.65
CA THR A 126 29.78 -3.41 -4.83
C THR A 126 30.47 -3.77 -3.51
N GLN A 127 30.19 -3.03 -2.42
CA GLN A 127 30.70 -3.40 -1.09
C GLN A 127 30.13 -4.75 -0.62
N GLY A 128 28.91 -5.09 -1.06
CA GLY A 128 28.21 -6.33 -0.73
C GLY A 128 27.40 -6.25 0.56
N ILE A 129 26.47 -7.20 0.69
CA ILE A 129 25.60 -7.33 1.85
C ILE A 129 26.22 -8.36 2.80
N GLN A 130 26.47 -7.93 4.05
CA GLN A 130 26.97 -8.80 5.12
C GLN A 130 25.84 -9.49 5.84
N THR A 131 24.82 -8.73 6.25
CA THR A 131 23.64 -9.27 6.91
C THR A 131 22.39 -8.51 6.50
N LEU A 132 21.26 -9.20 6.56
CA LEU A 132 19.95 -8.65 6.34
C LEU A 132 18.92 -9.40 7.17
N ASN A 133 17.83 -8.72 7.50
CA ASN A 133 16.60 -9.34 7.95
C ASN A 133 15.44 -8.59 7.32
N PHE A 134 14.43 -9.33 6.87
CA PHE A 134 13.17 -8.72 6.50
C PHE A 134 12.01 -9.70 6.65
N SER A 135 10.81 -9.14 6.71
CA SER A 135 9.58 -9.93 6.71
C SER A 135 8.71 -9.66 5.50
N LEU A 136 7.93 -10.68 5.12
CA LEU A 136 6.91 -10.59 4.08
C LEU A 136 5.56 -10.99 4.66
N HIS A 137 4.53 -10.20 4.39
CA HIS A 137 3.15 -10.51 4.74
C HIS A 137 2.38 -11.02 3.52
N TYR A 138 1.52 -12.02 3.74
CA TYR A 138 0.64 -12.59 2.72
C TYR A 138 -0.80 -12.73 3.24
N ASP A 139 -1.76 -12.89 2.31
CA ASP A 139 -3.14 -13.20 2.69
C ASP A 139 -3.32 -14.71 2.85
N SER A 140 -3.35 -15.18 4.10
CA SER A 140 -3.58 -16.60 4.43
C SER A 140 -4.96 -17.12 4.03
N LYS A 141 -5.94 -16.26 3.69
CA LYS A 141 -7.21 -16.69 3.08
C LYS A 141 -7.06 -17.03 1.60
N VAL A 142 -5.99 -16.56 0.97
CA VAL A 142 -5.74 -16.77 -0.46
C VAL A 142 -4.70 -17.86 -0.70
N MET A 143 -3.64 -17.88 0.09
CA MET A 143 -2.52 -18.80 -0.13
C MET A 143 -1.98 -19.38 1.18
N GLU A 144 -1.30 -20.51 1.05
CA GLU A 144 -0.54 -21.16 2.11
C GLU A 144 0.92 -21.26 1.67
N VAL A 145 1.83 -20.83 2.54
CA VAL A 145 3.27 -20.96 2.30
C VAL A 145 3.68 -22.39 2.65
N LEU A 146 4.20 -23.13 1.67
CA LEU A 146 4.61 -24.52 1.85
C LEU A 146 6.10 -24.62 2.17
N LYS A 147 6.91 -23.75 1.57
CA LYS A 147 8.37 -23.80 1.69
C LYS A 147 8.98 -22.45 1.32
N VAL A 148 10.08 -22.12 1.99
CA VAL A 148 11.02 -21.07 1.55
C VAL A 148 12.35 -21.75 1.26
N GLU A 149 12.97 -21.40 0.14
CA GLU A 149 14.28 -21.89 -0.25
C GLU A 149 15.23 -20.73 -0.50
N PRO A 150 16.53 -20.88 -0.16
CA PRO A 150 17.54 -19.90 -0.54
C PRO A 150 17.64 -19.84 -2.07
N GLY A 151 17.75 -18.62 -2.59
CA GLY A 151 17.95 -18.36 -4.01
C GLY A 151 19.42 -18.49 -4.41
N SER A 152 19.70 -18.25 -5.68
CA SER A 152 21.02 -18.49 -6.28
C SER A 152 22.14 -17.59 -5.75
N ILE A 153 21.79 -16.43 -5.17
CA ILE A 153 22.79 -15.45 -4.70
C ILE A 153 23.18 -15.64 -3.23
N VAL A 154 22.50 -16.54 -2.52
CA VAL A 154 22.81 -16.84 -1.12
C VAL A 154 24.09 -17.65 -1.05
N THR A 155 25.11 -17.07 -0.42
CA THR A 155 26.39 -17.73 -0.14
C THR A 155 26.24 -18.69 1.03
N ASP A 156 26.88 -19.85 0.97
CA ASP A 156 26.88 -20.88 2.03
C ASP A 156 25.52 -21.05 2.76
N PRO A 157 24.41 -21.30 2.02
CA PRO A 157 23.05 -21.16 2.54
C PRO A 157 22.73 -22.07 3.73
N LYS A 158 23.53 -23.13 3.94
CA LYS A 158 23.37 -24.02 5.09
C LYS A 158 23.70 -23.31 6.41
N ASN A 159 24.62 -22.36 6.39
CA ASN A 159 25.08 -21.63 7.57
C ASN A 159 24.54 -20.19 7.58
N ASN A 160 24.39 -19.59 6.40
CA ASN A 160 24.15 -18.15 6.29
C ASN A 160 22.69 -17.75 6.09
N PHE A 161 21.76 -18.69 5.90
CA PHE A 161 20.35 -18.38 5.61
C PHE A 161 19.42 -19.16 6.50
N ASP A 162 18.48 -18.45 7.12
CA ASP A 162 17.40 -19.07 7.88
C ASP A 162 16.08 -18.31 7.62
N TYR A 163 14.97 -18.98 7.90
CA TYR A 163 13.64 -18.40 7.77
C TYR A 163 12.67 -18.99 8.80
N ASN A 164 11.61 -18.24 9.07
CA ASN A 164 10.49 -18.73 9.85
C ASN A 164 9.17 -18.27 9.23
N VAL A 165 8.16 -19.13 9.26
CA VAL A 165 6.80 -18.75 8.86
C VAL A 165 5.95 -18.63 10.12
N VAL A 166 5.55 -17.41 10.45
CA VAL A 166 4.64 -17.12 11.56
C VAL A 166 3.21 -17.21 11.02
N TYR A 167 2.64 -18.41 11.07
CA TYR A 167 1.32 -18.70 10.46
C TYR A 167 0.18 -17.88 11.07
N GLU A 168 0.24 -17.55 12.36
CA GLU A 168 -0.78 -16.75 13.04
C GLU A 168 -0.85 -15.32 12.48
N ASP A 169 0.30 -14.76 12.10
CA ASP A 169 0.44 -13.39 11.60
C ASP A 169 0.50 -13.32 10.06
N SER A 170 0.45 -14.48 9.39
CA SER A 170 0.63 -14.60 7.93
C SER A 170 1.92 -13.89 7.47
N GLU A 171 3.01 -14.14 8.20
CA GLU A 171 4.30 -13.50 8.01
C GLU A 171 5.41 -14.53 7.72
N ILE A 172 6.33 -14.17 6.83
CA ILE A 172 7.54 -14.93 6.51
C ILE A 172 8.74 -14.07 6.90
N LEU A 173 9.48 -14.49 7.92
CA LEU A 173 10.71 -13.85 8.36
C LEU A 173 11.88 -14.53 7.65
N MET A 174 12.82 -13.76 7.12
CA MET A 174 14.06 -14.26 6.54
C MET A 174 15.24 -13.50 7.12
N ILE A 175 16.31 -14.24 7.42
CA ILE A 175 17.58 -13.69 7.87
C ILE A 175 18.71 -14.25 7.02
N PHE A 176 19.68 -13.39 6.74
CA PHE A 176 20.96 -13.82 6.20
C PHE A 176 22.12 -13.12 6.93
N ASP A 177 23.22 -13.83 7.12
CA ASP A 177 24.48 -13.31 7.64
C ASP A 177 25.66 -14.11 7.07
N ASP A 178 26.72 -13.45 6.60
CA ASP A 178 28.00 -14.13 6.32
C ASP A 178 28.65 -14.55 7.65
N ASP A 179 28.24 -15.72 8.16
CA ASP A 179 28.52 -16.27 9.49
C ASP A 179 30.01 -16.32 9.84
N LYS A 180 30.89 -16.42 8.83
CA LYS A 180 32.34 -16.48 9.05
C LYS A 180 32.92 -15.12 9.43
N GLN A 181 32.20 -14.02 9.18
CA GLN A 181 32.59 -12.65 9.51
C GLN A 181 33.95 -12.24 8.91
N LYS A 182 34.26 -12.75 7.72
CA LYS A 182 35.51 -12.46 6.98
C LYS A 182 35.30 -11.63 5.72
N GLY A 183 34.05 -11.32 5.36
CA GLY A 183 33.71 -10.64 4.12
C GLY A 183 33.93 -11.51 2.87
N GLU A 184 34.09 -12.82 3.05
CA GLU A 184 34.29 -13.80 1.98
C GLU A 184 32.96 -14.32 1.42
N GLY A 185 31.89 -14.24 2.21
CA GLY A 185 30.54 -14.70 1.88
C GLY A 185 29.55 -13.57 1.65
N LEU A 186 29.97 -12.34 1.39
CA LEU A 186 29.04 -11.23 1.12
C LEU A 186 28.22 -11.49 -0.15
N ILE A 187 26.94 -11.10 -0.15
CA ILE A 187 26.13 -11.10 -1.38
C ILE A 187 26.52 -9.88 -2.22
N LYS A 188 27.01 -10.10 -3.43
CA LYS A 188 27.53 -9.04 -4.33
C LYS A 188 26.96 -9.07 -5.75
N THR A 189 26.02 -9.96 -6.02
CA THR A 189 25.49 -10.21 -7.36
C THR A 189 23.99 -10.22 -7.35
N ASP A 190 23.39 -9.51 -8.28
CA ASP A 190 21.95 -9.50 -8.52
C ASP A 190 21.41 -10.91 -8.80
N GLY A 191 20.17 -11.15 -8.39
CA GLY A 191 19.47 -12.41 -8.66
C GLY A 191 18.46 -12.79 -7.59
N ASP A 192 18.04 -14.05 -7.62
CA ASP A 192 17.07 -14.59 -6.66
C ASP A 192 17.78 -14.77 -5.29
N PHE A 193 17.29 -14.06 -4.27
CA PHE A 193 17.67 -14.23 -2.86
C PHE A 193 16.90 -15.36 -2.18
N ALA A 194 15.61 -15.48 -2.46
CA ALA A 194 14.78 -16.55 -1.93
C ALA A 194 13.73 -16.96 -2.96
N LYS A 195 13.17 -18.15 -2.76
CA LYS A 195 12.05 -18.67 -3.53
C LYS A 195 10.97 -19.17 -2.58
N LEU A 196 9.78 -18.60 -2.71
CA LEU A 196 8.61 -19.00 -1.93
C LEU A 196 7.81 -20.03 -2.75
N THR A 197 7.60 -21.23 -2.22
CA THR A 197 6.63 -22.18 -2.77
C THR A 197 5.31 -21.98 -2.05
N VAL A 198 4.28 -21.55 -2.78
CA VAL A 198 2.97 -21.26 -2.22
C VAL A 198 1.88 -22.10 -2.88
N LYS A 199 0.88 -22.52 -2.09
CA LYS A 199 -0.35 -23.14 -2.57
C LYS A 199 -1.44 -22.08 -2.64
N ILE A 200 -2.04 -21.89 -3.81
CA ILE A 200 -3.26 -21.09 -3.95
C ILE A 200 -4.44 -21.93 -3.46
N LYS A 201 -5.22 -21.42 -2.52
CA LYS A 201 -6.36 -22.15 -1.99
C LYS A 201 -7.41 -22.38 -3.09
N SER A 202 -8.04 -23.55 -3.10
CA SER A 202 -9.01 -23.92 -4.12
C SER A 202 -10.33 -23.15 -3.98
N ASP A 203 -10.64 -22.68 -2.78
CA ASP A 203 -11.86 -21.96 -2.42
C ASP A 203 -11.70 -20.44 -2.46
N VAL A 204 -10.64 -19.93 -3.09
CA VAL A 204 -10.37 -18.48 -3.22
C VAL A 204 -11.55 -17.70 -3.80
N PHE A 205 -12.39 -18.32 -4.63
CA PHE A 205 -13.60 -17.70 -5.21
C PHE A 205 -14.90 -18.07 -4.48
N SER A 206 -14.85 -18.83 -3.40
CA SER A 206 -16.05 -19.25 -2.67
C SER A 206 -16.89 -18.04 -2.23
N GLY A 207 -18.17 -18.05 -2.59
CA GLY A 207 -19.10 -16.96 -2.31
C GLY A 207 -18.88 -15.68 -3.14
N SER A 208 -18.01 -15.70 -4.16
CA SER A 208 -17.71 -14.57 -5.04
C SER A 208 -18.16 -14.84 -6.47
N GLY A 209 -18.78 -13.84 -7.11
CA GLY A 209 -19.11 -13.88 -8.55
C GLY A 209 -17.98 -13.40 -9.47
N ALA A 210 -16.82 -13.03 -8.91
CA ALA A 210 -15.65 -12.62 -9.69
C ALA A 210 -14.91 -13.84 -10.25
N SER A 211 -14.42 -13.75 -11.49
CA SER A 211 -13.53 -14.74 -12.13
C SER A 211 -12.04 -14.38 -12.03
N ARG A 212 -11.73 -13.27 -11.35
CA ARG A 212 -10.36 -12.79 -11.12
C ARG A 212 -10.22 -12.19 -9.72
N LYS A 213 -9.13 -12.53 -9.03
CA LYS A 213 -8.70 -11.93 -7.77
C LYS A 213 -7.23 -11.56 -7.80
N PHE A 214 -6.85 -10.61 -6.96
CA PHE A 214 -5.46 -10.23 -6.75
C PHE A 214 -5.15 -10.33 -5.27
N SER A 215 -4.01 -10.94 -4.94
CA SER A 215 -3.45 -10.92 -3.60
C SER A 215 -2.08 -10.27 -3.65
N LEU A 216 -1.80 -9.40 -2.69
CA LEU A 216 -0.48 -8.81 -2.51
C LEU A 216 0.38 -9.69 -1.61
N ILE A 217 1.68 -9.63 -1.85
CA ILE A 217 2.71 -10.03 -0.89
C ILE A 217 3.51 -8.76 -0.63
N ALA A 218 3.49 -8.27 0.60
CA ALA A 218 4.03 -6.96 0.95
C ALA A 218 5.18 -7.08 1.95
N PHE A 219 6.11 -6.16 1.93
CA PHE A 219 7.19 -6.10 2.92
C PHE A 219 6.67 -5.62 4.28
N GLY A 220 7.19 -6.24 5.34
CA GLY A 220 7.14 -5.72 6.70
C GLY A 220 8.44 -5.00 7.05
N ASP A 221 8.98 -5.27 8.24
CA ASP A 221 10.26 -4.71 8.67
C ASP A 221 11.40 -5.18 7.76
N ILE A 222 12.40 -4.31 7.55
CA ILE A 222 13.52 -4.58 6.66
C ILE A 222 14.80 -3.87 7.12
N ASN A 223 15.91 -4.59 7.15
CA ASN A 223 17.23 -4.06 7.48
C ASN A 223 18.29 -4.79 6.65
N PHE A 224 19.24 -4.03 6.11
CA PHE A 224 20.38 -4.52 5.34
C PHE A 224 21.62 -3.73 5.79
N CYS A 225 22.78 -4.38 5.89
CA CYS A 225 24.04 -3.66 6.07
C CYS A 225 25.21 -4.32 5.35
N ASP A 226 26.24 -3.52 5.09
CA ASP A 226 27.53 -3.98 4.59
C ASP A 226 28.41 -4.58 5.71
N TYR A 227 29.62 -5.00 5.34
CA TYR A 227 30.59 -5.59 6.26
C TYR A 227 30.99 -4.68 7.43
N ASP A 228 30.98 -3.37 7.19
CA ASP A 228 31.33 -2.36 8.19
C ASP A 228 30.11 -1.89 9.01
N LEU A 229 28.97 -2.58 8.85
CA LEU A 229 27.68 -2.30 9.49
C LEU A 229 27.05 -0.97 9.05
N ASN A 230 27.46 -0.42 7.90
CA ASN A 230 26.76 0.71 7.31
C ASN A 230 25.42 0.21 6.75
N PRO A 231 24.32 0.94 7.00
CA PRO A 231 23.01 0.56 6.47
C PRO A 231 23.02 0.65 4.95
N ILE A 232 22.39 -0.33 4.31
CA ILE A 232 22.10 -0.32 2.87
C ILE A 232 20.61 -0.03 2.73
N PHE A 233 20.24 1.07 2.06
CA PHE A 233 18.83 1.41 1.86
C PHE A 233 18.29 0.83 0.56
N CYS A 234 17.10 0.25 0.64
CA CYS A 234 16.48 -0.49 -0.44
C CYS A 234 15.20 0.21 -0.94
N GLU A 235 14.94 0.18 -2.25
CA GLU A 235 13.58 0.34 -2.76
C GLU A 235 12.86 -1.01 -2.73
N LEU A 236 11.63 -1.02 -2.20
CA LEU A 236 10.82 -2.21 -2.05
C LEU A 236 9.74 -2.26 -3.13
N LYS A 237 9.69 -3.36 -3.86
CA LYS A 237 8.68 -3.60 -4.90
C LYS A 237 7.85 -4.83 -4.52
N ASP A 238 6.66 -4.56 -3.97
CA ASP A 238 5.71 -5.58 -3.54
C ASP A 238 5.32 -6.54 -4.66
N GLY A 239 4.97 -7.76 -4.25
CA GLY A 239 4.56 -8.85 -5.13
C GLY A 239 3.05 -8.87 -5.35
N LYS A 240 2.65 -9.39 -6.50
CA LYS A 240 1.24 -9.54 -6.84
C LYS A 240 0.96 -10.91 -7.45
N VAL A 241 0.00 -11.62 -6.85
CA VAL A 241 -0.54 -12.89 -7.33
C VAL A 241 -1.88 -12.60 -8.01
N GLU A 242 -1.93 -12.72 -9.34
CA GLU A 242 -3.17 -12.68 -10.12
C GLU A 242 -3.76 -14.08 -10.20
N ILE A 243 -4.99 -14.25 -9.71
CA ILE A 243 -5.68 -15.53 -9.66
C ILE A 243 -6.84 -15.48 -10.64
N VAL A 244 -6.85 -16.40 -11.59
CA VAL A 244 -7.88 -16.51 -12.62
C VAL A 244 -8.48 -17.91 -12.56
N GLU A 245 -9.80 -17.99 -12.68
CA GLU A 245 -10.56 -19.25 -12.73
C GLU A 245 -10.15 -20.15 -13.91
#